data_AF-A0A961BFX7-F1
#
_entry.id   AF-A0A961BFX7-F1
#
_cell.length_a   1.000
_cell.length_b   1.000
_cell.length_c   1.000
_cell.angle_alpha   90.00
_cell.angle_beta   90.00
_cell.angle_gamma   90.00
#
_symmetry.space_group_name_H-M   'P 1'
#
loop_
_entity.id
_entity.type
_entity.pdbx_description
1 polymer ?
#
loop_
_entity_poly.entity_id
_entity_poly.type
_entity_poly.pdbx_seq_one_letter_code
_entity_poly.pdbx_strand_id
1 'polypeptide(L)'
;WTVGRYATPEQAANHGEKTWAQDVIWCRERGKELLPVAFPGFSWHNLSLARGREAAINAIPRRGGRFLWSQGRAAKAAGAGMLYVAMFDEIDEGTAIFKCLSEPPVGASSFVNGEGLPEDHYLWLTGQLGRLMRGDLRDSSELPRRP
;
A
#
# COMPACT_ATOMS: atom_id res chain seq x y z
N TRP A 1 5.29 -9.26 -7.81
CA TRP A 1 5.03 -7.81 -7.80
C TRP A 1 3.54 -7.56 -7.86
N THR A 2 2.98 -6.75 -6.95
CA THR A 2 1.52 -6.53 -6.82
C THR A 2 1.05 -5.10 -7.11
N VAL A 3 1.96 -4.12 -7.20
CA VAL A 3 1.60 -2.75 -7.59
C VAL A 3 0.86 -2.79 -8.92
N GLY A 4 -0.34 -2.20 -8.96
CA GLY A 4 -1.20 -2.19 -10.14
C GLY A 4 -2.05 -3.45 -10.39
N ARG A 5 -1.92 -4.52 -9.59
CA ARG A 5 -2.77 -5.74 -9.73
C ARG A 5 -4.22 -5.54 -9.28
N TYR A 6 -4.44 -4.61 -8.35
CA TYR A 6 -5.74 -4.26 -7.77
C TYR A 6 -5.71 -2.80 -7.32
N ALA A 7 -6.88 -2.18 -7.16
CA ALA A 7 -7.02 -0.74 -6.95
C ALA A 7 -7.94 -0.35 -5.77
N THR A 8 -8.58 -1.31 -5.09
CA THR A 8 -9.48 -1.03 -3.96
C THR A 8 -9.20 -1.91 -2.74
N PRO A 9 -9.60 -1.47 -1.53
CA PRO A 9 -9.49 -2.28 -0.32
C PRO A 9 -10.15 -3.66 -0.46
N GLU A 10 -11.30 -3.73 -1.14
CA GLU A 10 -12.06 -4.97 -1.35
C GLU A 10 -11.32 -5.91 -2.30
N GLN A 11 -10.74 -5.36 -3.37
CA GLN A 11 -9.92 -6.14 -4.30
C GLN A 11 -8.64 -6.66 -3.64
N ALA A 12 -8.02 -5.87 -2.75
CA ALA A 12 -6.88 -6.30 -1.96
C ALA A 12 -7.23 -7.46 -1.00
N ALA A 13 -8.37 -7.36 -0.30
CA ALA A 13 -8.86 -8.44 0.56
C ALA A 13 -9.12 -9.73 -0.25
N ASN A 14 -9.83 -9.61 -1.37
CA ASN A 14 -10.10 -10.72 -2.27
C ASN A 14 -8.82 -11.34 -2.86
N HIS A 15 -7.77 -10.54 -3.10
CA HIS A 15 -6.47 -11.07 -3.53
C HIS A 15 -5.77 -11.87 -2.42
N GLY A 16 -5.86 -11.41 -1.16
CA GLY A 16 -5.36 -12.17 -0.02
C GLY A 16 -6.04 -13.54 0.11
N GLU A 17 -7.36 -13.59 -0.01
CA GLU A 17 -8.14 -14.82 0.08
C GLU A 17 -7.89 -15.78 -1.09
N LYS A 18 -7.88 -15.27 -2.33
CA LYS A 18 -7.84 -16.11 -3.54
C LYS A 18 -6.45 -16.44 -4.03
N THR A 19 -5.43 -15.64 -3.67
CA THR A 19 -4.07 -15.81 -4.16
C THR A 19 -3.12 -16.08 -3.00
N TRP A 20 -2.95 -15.13 -2.08
CA TRP A 20 -1.94 -15.28 -1.04
C TRP A 20 -2.21 -16.46 -0.10
N ALA A 21 -3.46 -16.78 0.23
CA ALA A 21 -3.77 -17.93 1.07
C ALA A 21 -3.25 -19.25 0.46
N GLN A 22 -3.39 -19.42 -0.86
CA GLN A 22 -2.88 -20.60 -1.57
C GLN A 22 -1.36 -20.55 -1.69
N ASP A 23 -0.78 -19.38 -1.96
CA ASP A 23 0.67 -19.20 -2.03
C ASP A 23 1.34 -19.52 -0.69
N VAL A 24 0.75 -19.12 0.44
CA VAL A 24 1.24 -19.43 1.79
C VAL A 24 1.28 -20.94 2.02
N ILE A 25 0.21 -21.67 1.64
CA ILE A 25 0.17 -23.14 1.76
C ILE A 25 1.29 -23.75 0.92
N TRP A 26 1.38 -23.36 -0.36
CA TRP A 26 2.38 -23.88 -1.29
C TRP A 26 3.82 -23.64 -0.80
N CYS A 27 4.10 -22.44 -0.26
CA CYS A 27 5.39 -22.07 0.31
C CYS A 27 5.72 -22.95 1.52
N ARG A 28 4.78 -23.11 2.46
CA ARG A 28 4.99 -23.90 3.68
C ARG A 28 5.30 -25.36 3.39
N GLU A 29 4.59 -25.99 2.46
CA GLU A 29 4.85 -27.37 2.02
C GLU A 29 6.28 -27.58 1.50
N ARG A 30 6.96 -26.50 1.10
CA ARG A 30 8.29 -26.52 0.48
C ARG A 30 9.36 -25.89 1.36
N GLY A 31 9.07 -25.64 2.64
CA GLY A 31 10.00 -25.01 3.57
C GLY A 31 10.37 -23.58 3.16
N LYS A 32 9.44 -22.86 2.53
CA LYS A 32 9.59 -21.45 2.13
C LYS A 32 8.61 -20.57 2.88
N GLU A 33 8.88 -19.28 2.89
CA GLU A 33 7.97 -18.25 3.38
C GLU A 33 7.51 -17.34 2.25
N LEU A 34 6.27 -16.85 2.36
CA LEU A 34 5.73 -15.86 1.44
C LEU A 34 6.04 -14.45 1.94
N LEU A 35 6.48 -13.57 1.05
CA LEU A 35 6.61 -12.14 1.28
C LEU A 35 5.63 -11.38 0.38
N PRO A 36 4.38 -11.15 0.82
CA PRO A 36 3.43 -10.32 0.10
C PRO A 36 3.95 -8.89 -0.06
N VAL A 37 3.59 -8.25 -1.17
CA VAL A 37 3.89 -6.85 -1.44
C VAL A 37 2.62 -6.02 -1.24
N ALA A 38 2.72 -4.93 -0.48
CA ALA A 38 1.68 -3.94 -0.28
C ALA A 38 2.14 -2.53 -0.71
N PHE A 39 1.22 -1.65 -1.08
CA PHE A 39 1.54 -0.30 -1.58
C PHE A 39 0.47 0.71 -1.17
N PRO A 40 0.81 1.99 -0.91
CA PRO A 40 -0.13 2.95 -0.35
C PRO A 40 -1.15 3.47 -1.36
N GLY A 41 -0.82 3.44 -2.65
CA GLY A 41 -1.58 3.94 -3.79
C GLY A 41 -0.65 3.99 -5.00
N PHE A 42 -1.10 4.57 -6.11
CA PHE A 42 -0.34 4.56 -7.36
C PHE A 42 -0.74 5.66 -8.32
N SER A 43 0.24 6.28 -8.98
CA SER A 43 0.05 7.16 -10.12
C SER A 43 1.34 7.30 -10.94
N TRP A 44 1.28 6.90 -12.22
CA TRP A 44 2.34 7.14 -13.20
C TRP A 44 2.13 8.40 -14.03
N HIS A 45 1.30 9.34 -13.61
CA HIS A 45 0.89 10.47 -14.44
C HIS A 45 2.09 11.24 -15.02
N ASN A 46 3.00 11.73 -14.16
CA ASN A 46 4.16 12.49 -14.62
C ASN A 46 5.15 11.63 -15.42
N LEU A 47 5.37 10.37 -15.02
CA LEU A 47 6.27 9.46 -15.74
C LEU A 47 5.76 9.14 -17.16
N SER A 48 4.44 8.93 -17.30
CA SER A 48 3.80 8.72 -18.59
C SER A 48 3.89 9.98 -19.45
N LEU A 49 3.61 11.15 -18.89
CA LEU A 49 3.74 12.42 -19.62
C LEU A 49 5.15 12.65 -20.13
N ALA A 50 6.18 12.37 -19.32
CA ALA A 50 7.59 12.44 -19.74
C ALA A 50 7.93 11.49 -20.89
N ARG A 51 7.12 10.44 -21.09
CA ARG A 51 7.23 9.47 -22.19
C ARG A 51 6.26 9.74 -23.34
N GLY A 52 5.60 10.90 -23.37
CA GLY A 52 4.63 11.29 -24.40
C GLY A 52 3.34 10.48 -24.35
N ARG A 53 2.97 9.96 -23.18
CA ARG A 53 1.75 9.15 -22.97
C ARG A 53 0.87 9.80 -21.91
N GLU A 54 -0.44 9.63 -22.04
CA GLU A 54 -1.38 10.03 -21.01
C GLU A 54 -1.61 8.89 -20.01
N ALA A 55 -1.72 9.26 -18.73
CA ALA A 55 -2.16 8.37 -17.67
C ALA A 55 -2.95 9.17 -16.63
N ALA A 56 -3.94 8.53 -15.99
CA ALA A 56 -4.71 9.17 -14.95
C ALA A 56 -3.83 9.56 -13.76
N ILE A 57 -3.99 10.79 -13.28
CA ILE A 57 -3.47 11.18 -11.97
C ILE A 57 -4.22 10.40 -10.88
N ASN A 58 -3.51 9.98 -9.84
CA ASN A 58 -4.08 9.25 -8.71
C ASN A 58 -4.86 7.97 -9.12
N ALA A 59 -4.32 7.21 -10.08
CA ALA A 59 -4.96 6.02 -10.66
C ALA A 59 -5.40 4.98 -9.61
N ILE A 60 -4.65 4.85 -8.52
CA ILE A 60 -5.06 4.08 -7.33
C ILE A 60 -5.01 5.01 -6.12
N PRO A 61 -6.17 5.55 -5.69
CA PRO A 61 -6.23 6.46 -4.54
C PRO A 61 -5.83 5.78 -3.24
N ARG A 62 -5.15 6.53 -2.37
CA ARG A 62 -4.66 6.02 -1.08
C ARG A 62 -5.76 5.86 -0.03
N ARG A 63 -6.85 6.64 -0.15
CA ARG A 63 -8.09 6.50 0.63
C ARG A 63 -7.85 6.61 2.15
N GLY A 64 -7.07 7.62 2.54
CA GLY A 64 -6.67 7.85 3.93
C GLY A 64 -5.81 6.74 4.54
N GLY A 65 -5.25 5.85 3.70
CA GLY A 65 -4.54 4.65 4.12
C GLY A 65 -5.39 3.39 4.25
N ARG A 66 -6.72 3.45 4.02
CA ARG A 66 -7.58 2.24 4.04
C ARG A 66 -7.13 1.19 3.02
N PHE A 67 -6.60 1.63 1.89
CA PHE A 67 -6.09 0.74 0.86
C PHE A 67 -4.84 -0.03 1.34
N LEU A 68 -3.87 0.65 1.92
CA LEU A 68 -2.67 0.03 2.50
C LEU A 68 -3.02 -0.91 3.66
N TRP A 69 -3.92 -0.45 4.54
CA TRP A 69 -4.37 -1.21 5.70
C TRP A 69 -5.03 -2.53 5.29
N SER A 70 -5.92 -2.52 4.29
CA SER A 70 -6.56 -3.72 3.79
C SER A 70 -5.56 -4.76 3.28
N GLN A 71 -4.52 -4.34 2.56
CA GLN A 71 -3.47 -5.25 2.08
C GLN A 71 -2.72 -5.93 3.22
N GLY A 72 -2.35 -5.18 4.26
CA GLY A 72 -1.67 -5.76 5.41
C GLY A 72 -2.55 -6.73 6.21
N ARG A 73 -3.83 -6.39 6.41
CA ARG A 73 -4.82 -7.31 7.01
C ARG A 73 -4.99 -8.58 6.19
N ALA A 74 -5.12 -8.44 4.87
CA ALA A 74 -5.29 -9.56 3.95
C ALA A 74 -4.06 -10.49 3.96
N ALA A 75 -2.85 -9.93 3.99
CA ALA A 75 -1.61 -10.69 4.11
C ALA A 75 -1.54 -11.46 5.44
N LYS A 76 -1.88 -10.80 6.57
CA LYS A 76 -1.94 -11.44 7.89
C LYS A 76 -2.97 -12.56 7.93
N ALA A 77 -4.17 -12.33 7.41
CA ALA A 77 -5.26 -13.30 7.34
C ALA A 77 -4.91 -14.52 6.46
N ALA A 78 -4.18 -14.30 5.36
CA ALA A 78 -3.64 -15.36 4.52
C ALA A 78 -2.56 -16.22 5.22
N GLY A 79 -2.06 -15.78 6.38
CA GLY A 79 -1.06 -16.49 7.16
C GLY A 79 0.39 -16.11 6.84
N ALA A 80 0.62 -14.98 6.16
CA ALA A 80 1.96 -14.46 5.95
C ALA A 80 2.56 -13.92 7.25
N GLY A 81 3.85 -14.20 7.49
CA GLY A 81 4.61 -13.68 8.63
C GLY A 81 5.32 -12.34 8.35
N MET A 82 5.40 -11.95 7.08
CA MET A 82 6.13 -10.77 6.61
C MET A 82 5.28 -9.96 5.63
N LEU A 83 5.67 -8.70 5.41
CA LEU A 83 5.05 -7.80 4.44
C LEU A 83 6.11 -6.85 3.88
N TYR A 84 6.24 -6.77 2.56
CA TYR A 84 7.08 -5.79 1.89
C TYR A 84 6.22 -4.59 1.47
N VAL A 85 6.56 -3.39 1.91
CA VAL A 85 5.88 -2.17 1.47
C VAL A 85 6.64 -1.59 0.28
N ALA A 86 5.97 -1.49 -0.87
CA ALA A 86 6.46 -0.92 -2.11
C ALA A 86 5.92 0.52 -2.28
N MET A 87 6.74 1.57 -2.12
CA MET A 87 8.03 1.52 -1.44
C MET A 87 8.31 2.78 -0.62
N PHE A 88 9.52 2.87 -0.05
CA PHE A 88 9.90 3.99 0.80
C PHE A 88 9.78 5.33 0.05
N ASP A 89 10.34 5.43 -1.15
CA ASP A 89 10.67 6.69 -1.85
C ASP A 89 10.27 6.77 -3.34
N GLU A 90 9.60 5.78 -3.92
CA GLU A 90 9.21 5.77 -5.35
C GLU A 90 8.08 6.77 -5.64
N ILE A 91 8.47 8.01 -5.92
CA ILE A 91 7.60 9.15 -6.18
C ILE A 91 7.01 9.13 -7.58
N ASP A 92 7.77 8.69 -8.57
CA ASP A 92 7.36 8.63 -9.96
C ASP A 92 6.23 7.61 -10.21
N GLU A 93 6.13 6.58 -9.36
CA GLU A 93 4.98 5.65 -9.31
C GLU A 93 3.89 6.05 -8.30
N GLY A 94 4.12 7.08 -7.48
CA GLY A 94 3.20 7.48 -6.43
C GLY A 94 3.04 6.46 -5.30
N THR A 95 4.00 5.55 -5.13
CA THR A 95 3.96 4.47 -4.13
C THR A 95 4.79 4.78 -2.87
N ALA A 96 5.51 5.91 -2.85
CA ALA A 96 6.26 6.42 -1.71
C ALA A 96 5.47 6.48 -0.38
N ILE A 97 6.07 5.99 0.72
CA ILE A 97 5.54 6.13 2.10
C ILE A 97 6.28 7.16 2.95
N PHE A 98 7.41 7.72 2.50
CA PHE A 98 8.09 8.80 3.22
C PHE A 98 7.24 10.07 3.33
N LYS A 99 7.75 11.04 4.09
CA LYS A 99 7.03 12.27 4.39
C LYS A 99 6.75 13.09 3.13
N CYS A 100 5.47 13.34 2.85
CA CYS A 100 5.03 14.18 1.75
C CYS A 100 4.11 15.29 2.27
N LEU A 101 4.22 16.47 1.70
CA LEU A 101 3.32 17.59 1.99
C LEU A 101 1.89 17.24 1.57
N SER A 102 0.93 17.57 2.42
CA SER A 102 -0.49 17.49 2.03
C SER A 102 -0.85 18.49 0.94
N GLU A 103 -0.15 19.63 0.90
CA GLU A 103 -0.27 20.67 -0.12
C GLU A 103 1.03 20.68 -0.96
N PRO A 104 1.14 19.84 -2.00
CA PRO A 104 2.33 19.79 -2.83
C PRO A 104 2.45 21.04 -3.73
N PRO A 105 3.68 21.38 -4.19
CA PRO A 105 3.87 22.48 -5.13
C PRO A 105 3.04 22.29 -6.41
N VAL A 106 2.45 23.38 -6.88
CA VAL A 106 1.73 23.43 -8.17
C VAL A 106 2.65 24.03 -9.22
N GLY A 107 2.82 23.36 -10.36
CA GLY A 107 3.71 23.81 -11.44
C GLY A 107 3.54 23.00 -12.72
N ALA A 108 4.62 22.85 -13.49
CA ALA A 108 4.62 22.08 -14.74
C ALA A 108 4.28 20.59 -14.54
N SER A 109 4.50 20.06 -13.34
CA SER A 109 4.11 18.71 -12.93
C SER A 109 2.95 18.78 -11.95
N SER A 110 2.07 17.77 -12.01
CA SER A 110 0.95 17.63 -11.09
C SER A 110 1.25 16.53 -10.06
N PHE A 111 1.03 16.81 -8.78
CA PHE A 111 1.28 15.87 -7.69
C PHE A 111 -0.03 15.41 -7.04
N VAL A 112 -0.06 14.17 -6.56
CA VAL A 112 -1.16 13.67 -5.72
C VAL A 112 -0.99 14.28 -4.32
N ASN A 113 -2.07 14.87 -3.80
CA ASN A 113 -2.05 15.50 -2.48
C ASN A 113 -2.10 14.45 -1.34
N GLY A 114 -1.82 14.88 -0.11
CA GLY A 114 -1.80 14.02 1.08
C GLY A 114 -3.17 13.80 1.74
N GLU A 115 -4.28 14.16 1.06
CA GLU A 115 -5.65 14.03 1.57
C GLU A 115 -5.90 14.77 2.92
N GLY A 116 -5.12 15.81 3.22
CA GLY A 116 -5.21 16.57 4.47
C GLY A 116 -4.65 15.82 5.69
N LEU A 117 -3.95 14.71 5.47
CA LEU A 117 -3.34 13.91 6.54
C LEU A 117 -2.00 14.50 6.99
N PRO A 118 -1.51 14.12 8.19
CA PRO A 118 -0.14 14.41 8.60
C PRO A 118 0.88 13.89 7.58
N GLU A 119 1.97 14.63 7.38
CA GLU A 119 2.98 14.30 6.36
C GLU A 119 3.60 12.90 6.55
N ASP A 120 3.68 12.45 7.81
CA ASP A 120 4.21 11.15 8.20
C ASP A 120 3.14 10.04 8.28
N HIS A 121 1.93 10.28 7.76
CA HIS A 121 0.80 9.35 7.87
C HIS A 121 1.14 7.94 7.42
N TYR A 122 1.79 7.78 6.26
CA TYR A 122 2.11 6.48 5.70
C TYR A 122 3.31 5.80 6.37
N LEU A 123 4.27 6.56 6.92
CA LEU A 123 5.30 6.02 7.82
C LEU A 123 4.68 5.45 9.09
N TRP A 124 3.81 6.23 9.74
CA TRP A 124 3.12 5.81 10.97
C TRP A 124 2.22 4.60 10.73
N LEU A 125 1.44 4.60 9.65
CA LEU A 125 0.53 3.50 9.31
C LEU A 125 1.31 2.21 9.02
N THR A 126 2.46 2.32 8.34
CA THR A 126 3.37 1.19 8.14
C THR A 126 3.91 0.65 9.48
N GLY A 127 4.19 1.52 10.45
CA GLY A 127 4.51 1.11 11.82
C GLY A 127 3.37 0.33 12.50
N GLN A 128 2.11 0.75 12.31
CA GLN A 128 0.94 0.02 12.83
C GLN A 128 0.75 -1.34 12.12
N LEU A 129 1.02 -1.42 10.82
CA LEU A 129 1.06 -2.70 10.10
C LEU A 129 2.13 -3.63 10.66
N GLY A 130 3.32 -3.12 10.99
CA GLY A 130 4.36 -3.92 11.67
C GLY A 130 3.86 -4.49 13.01
N ARG A 131 3.13 -3.70 13.80
CA ARG A 131 2.50 -4.16 15.05
C ARG A 131 1.43 -5.22 14.79
N LEU A 132 0.57 -5.03 13.78
CA LEU A 132 -0.42 -6.02 13.36
C LEU A 132 0.25 -7.35 12.97
N MET A 133 1.32 -7.30 12.19
CA MET A 133 2.04 -8.50 11.74
C MET A 133 2.65 -9.27 12.90
N ARG A 134 3.20 -8.58 13.91
CA ARG A 134 3.73 -9.20 15.15
C ARG A 134 2.65 -9.66 16.14
N GLY A 135 1.42 -9.17 16.02
CA GLY A 135 0.34 -9.45 16.97
C GLY A 135 0.25 -8.45 18.13
N ASP A 136 1.02 -7.36 18.09
CA ASP A 136 1.02 -6.28 19.10
C ASP A 136 -0.20 -5.33 18.96
N LEU A 137 -0.98 -5.51 17.90
CA LEU A 137 -2.18 -4.75 17.57
C LEU A 137 -3.27 -5.73 17.13
N ARG A 138 -4.45 -5.61 17.73
CA ARG A 138 -5.62 -6.42 17.36
C ARG A 138 -6.06 -6.08 15.94
N ASP A 139 -6.37 -7.11 15.16
CA ASP A 139 -6.94 -6.93 13.83
C ASP A 139 -8.30 -6.23 13.91
N SER A 140 -8.50 -5.22 13.05
CA SER A 140 -9.70 -4.41 12.95
C SER A 140 -9.87 -3.91 11.52
N SER A 141 -11.11 -3.88 11.00
CA SER A 141 -11.41 -3.26 9.71
C SER A 141 -11.19 -1.76 9.69
N GLU A 142 -11.32 -1.12 10.85
CA GLU A 142 -11.07 0.30 11.02
C GLU A 142 -9.57 0.59 11.06
N LEU A 143 -9.19 1.77 10.56
CA LEU A 143 -7.83 2.26 10.73
C LEU A 143 -7.50 2.44 12.22
N PRO A 144 -6.23 2.20 12.62
CA PRO A 144 -5.78 2.59 13.94
C PRO A 144 -6.01 4.09 14.16
N ARG A 145 -6.19 4.50 15.42
CA ARG A 145 -6.31 5.92 15.78
C ARG A 145 -4.94 6.46 16.16
N ARG A 146 -4.64 7.67 15.69
CA ARG A 146 -3.50 8.42 16.20
C ARG A 146 -3.81 8.90 17.63
N PRO A 147 -2.83 8.88 18.54
CA PRO A 147 -2.94 9.52 19.85
C PRO A 147 -3.27 11.01 19.76
#